data_AF-F5L8G9-F1
#
_entry.id   AF-F5L8G9-F1
#
_cell.length_a   1.000
_cell.length_b   1.000
_cell.length_c   1.000
_cell.angle_alpha   90.00
_cell.angle_beta   90.00
_cell.angle_gamma   90.00
#
_symmetry.space_group_name_H-M   'P 1'
#
loop_
_entity.id
_entity.type
_entity.pdbx_description
1 polymer ?
#
loop_
_entity_poly.entity_id
_entity_poly.type
_entity_poly.pdbx_seq_one_letter_code
_entity_poly.pdbx_strand_id
1 'polypeptide(L)' 'MACQTGDEIHIELRPAEEITTKWYEKPMAPQGIKTYNPAFDVTDHTLITAIITEKGIAYPPFRDSLANIF' A
#
# COMPACT_ATOMS: atom_id res chain seq x y z
N MET A 1 1.80 11.25 -16.83
CA MET A 1 1.57 10.19 -15.82
C MET A 1 0.19 10.40 -15.24
N ALA A 2 -0.58 9.33 -15.01
CA ALA A 2 -1.96 9.42 -14.52
C ALA A 2 -2.08 9.37 -12.98
N CYS A 3 -1.00 9.05 -12.27
CA CYS A 3 -0.90 9.01 -10.81
C CYS A 3 0.37 9.78 -10.41
N GLN A 4 0.23 11.05 -10.03
CA GLN A 4 1.37 11.96 -9.76
C GLN A 4 1.78 11.99 -8.28
N THR A 5 0.82 11.79 -7.38
CA THR A 5 1.02 11.79 -5.93
C THR A 5 0.42 10.55 -5.29
N GLY A 6 0.80 10.29 -4.04
CA GLY A 6 0.24 9.21 -3.25
C GLY A 6 -1.28 9.28 -3.08
N ASP A 7 -1.85 10.49 -3.04
CA ASP A 7 -3.30 10.73 -2.88
C ASP A 7 -4.14 10.21 -4.06
N GLU A 8 -3.52 10.01 -5.22
CA GLU A 8 -4.19 9.50 -6.43
C GLU A 8 -4.24 7.96 -6.46
N ILE A 9 -3.59 7.27 -5.51
CA ILE A 9 -3.59 5.82 -5.41
C ILE A 9 -4.89 5.34 -4.75
N HIS A 10 -5.71 4.59 -5.50
CA HIS A 10 -6.91 3.98 -4.95
C HIS A 10 -6.58 2.84 -3.97
N ILE A 11 -7.06 2.95 -2.74
CA ILE A 11 -6.88 1.93 -1.70
C ILE A 11 -8.01 0.89 -1.76
N GLU A 12 -7.65 -0.35 -2.06
CA GLU A 12 -8.56 -1.50 -2.07
C GLU A 12 -9.11 -1.76 -0.65
N LEU A 13 -10.44 -1.80 -0.51
CA LEU A 13 -11.10 -2.29 0.70
C LEU A 13 -11.52 -3.75 0.48
N ARG A 14 -10.99 -4.65 1.31
CA ARG A 14 -11.23 -6.08 1.18
C ARG A 14 -12.36 -6.57 2.10
N PRO A 15 -12.93 -7.75 1.81
CA PRO A 15 -14.05 -8.28 2.59
C PRO A 15 -13.72 -8.44 4.09
N ALA A 16 -14.73 -8.23 4.94
CA ALA A 16 -14.62 -8.26 6.40
C ALA A 16 -14.21 -9.63 6.95
N GLU A 17 -14.51 -10.69 6.20
CA GLU A 17 -14.27 -12.08 6.57
C GLU A 17 -12.77 -12.35 6.76
N GLU A 18 -11.89 -11.65 6.04
CA GLU A 18 -10.44 -11.81 6.17
C GLU A 18 -9.93 -11.49 7.58
N ILE A 19 -10.57 -10.57 8.29
CA ILE A 19 -10.18 -10.16 9.65
C ILE A 19 -11.14 -10.63 10.74
N THR A 20 -12.20 -11.38 10.38
CA THR A 20 -13.22 -11.84 11.36
C THR A 20 -13.33 -13.35 11.44
N THR A 21 -13.26 -14.08 10.32
CA THR A 21 -13.65 -15.51 10.29
C THR A 21 -12.86 -16.39 9.33
N LYS A 22 -12.44 -15.88 8.16
CA LYS A 22 -12.02 -16.69 7.00
C LYS A 22 -10.83 -17.62 7.25
N TRP A 23 -9.87 -17.19 8.07
CA TRP A 23 -8.58 -17.89 8.27
C TRP A 23 -8.44 -18.50 9.66
N TYR A 24 -9.42 -18.29 10.53
CA TYR A 24 -9.32 -18.62 11.95
C TYR A 24 -10.11 -19.89 12.27
N GLU A 25 -9.64 -20.65 13.27
CA GLU A 25 -10.35 -21.87 13.73
C GLU A 25 -11.77 -21.58 14.26
N LYS A 26 -11.98 -20.36 14.78
CA LYS A 26 -13.26 -19.85 15.28
C LYS A 26 -13.38 -18.35 15.00
N PRO A 27 -14.60 -17.76 15.04
CA PRO A 27 -14.77 -16.33 14.86
C PRO A 27 -13.93 -15.51 15.84
N MET A 28 -13.17 -14.56 15.31
CA MET A 28 -12.28 -13.67 16.09
C MET A 28 -12.94 -12.34 16.45
N ALA A 29 -14.12 -12.06 15.89
CA ALA A 29 -14.89 -10.87 16.18
C ALA A 29 -16.39 -11.20 16.33
N PRO A 30 -17.18 -10.37 17.05
CA PRO A 30 -18.61 -10.56 17.18
C PRO A 30 -19.33 -10.54 15.83
N GLN A 31 -20.41 -11.32 15.72
CA GLN A 31 -21.24 -11.33 14.52
C GLN A 31 -21.86 -9.94 14.28
N GLY A 32 -21.77 -9.45 13.03
CA GLY A 32 -22.36 -8.17 12.61
C GLY A 32 -21.57 -6.93 13.01
N ILE A 33 -20.36 -7.07 13.57
CA ILE A 33 -19.49 -5.93 13.83
C ILE A 33 -19.08 -5.24 12.53
N LYS A 34 -18.96 -3.91 12.56
CA LYS A 34 -18.44 -3.14 11.42
C LYS A 34 -16.93 -3.28 11.32
N THR A 35 -16.42 -3.35 10.11
CA THR A 35 -14.99 -3.49 9.83
C THR A 35 -14.49 -2.40 8.89
N TYR A 36 -13.21 -2.07 9.02
CA TYR A 36 -12.46 -1.28 8.04
C TYR A 36 -11.20 -2.07 7.69
N ASN A 37 -11.12 -2.58 6.46
CA ASN A 37 -10.06 -3.51 6.03
C ASN A 37 -9.39 -3.02 4.73
N PRO A 38 -8.61 -1.91 4.80
CA PRO A 38 -7.78 -1.49 3.68
C PRO A 38 -6.64 -2.50 3.46
N ALA A 39 -6.45 -2.92 2.21
CA ALA A 39 -5.39 -3.86 1.85
C ALA A 39 -4.01 -3.21 1.74
N PHE A 40 -3.98 -1.89 1.54
CA PHE A 40 -2.78 -1.10 1.31
C PHE A 40 -2.85 0.23 2.07
N ASP A 41 -1.69 0.84 2.27
CA ASP A 41 -1.53 2.24 2.65
C ASP A 41 -0.52 2.92 1.71
N VAL A 42 -0.28 4.21 1.93
CA VAL A 42 0.67 5.01 1.13
C VAL A 42 1.74 5.57 2.06
N THR A 43 2.99 5.28 1.75
CA THR A 43 4.14 5.86 2.44
C THR A 43 4.65 7.08 1.66
N ASP A 44 4.76 8.21 2.34
CA ASP A 44 5.34 9.42 1.74
C ASP A 44 6.82 9.19 1.38
N HIS A 45 7.24 9.71 0.23
CA HIS A 45 8.58 9.47 -0.29
C HIS A 45 9.69 10.06 0.60
N THR A 46 9.40 11.03 1.47
CA THR A 46 10.35 11.57 2.44
C THR A 46 10.73 10.56 3.54
N LEU A 47 9.94 9.50 3.72
CA LEU A 47 10.19 8.41 4.66
C LEU A 47 11.00 7.25 4.04
N ILE A 48 11.32 7.34 2.74
CA ILE A 48 12.00 6.28 1.98
C ILE A 48 13.45 6.67 1.72
N THR A 49 14.40 5.84 2.18
CA THR A 49 15.84 6.07 1.94
C THR A 49 16.24 5.84 0.48
N ALA A 50 15.76 4.76 -0.14
CA ALA A 50 16.07 4.38 -1.52
C ALA A 50 15.03 3.42 -2.09
N ILE A 51 14.92 3.36 -3.42
CA ILE A 51 14.07 2.43 -4.16
C ILE A 51 14.97 1.51 -4.98
N ILE A 52 14.87 0.19 -4.76
CA ILE A 52 15.66 -0.81 -5.48
C ILE A 52 14.85 -1.29 -6.70
N THR A 53 15.47 -1.25 -7.88
CA THR A 53 14.89 -1.69 -9.16
C THR A 53 15.84 -2.65 -9.88
N GLU A 54 15.36 -3.32 -10.93
CA GLU A 54 16.19 -4.17 -11.79
C GLU A 54 17.26 -3.41 -12.58
N LYS A 55 17.12 -2.08 -12.67
CA LYS A 55 18.05 -1.18 -13.38
C LYS A 55 19.01 -0.43 -12.44
N GLY A 56 18.95 -0.68 -11.13
CA GLY A 56 19.79 -0.03 -10.13
C GLY A 56 19.00 0.51 -8.94
N ILE A 57 19.67 1.34 -8.13
CA ILE A 57 19.11 1.92 -6.91
C ILE A 57 18.85 3.42 -7.12
N ALA A 58 17.61 3.86 -6.92
CA ALA A 58 17.22 5.26 -6.95
C ALA A 58 17.26 5.87 -5.54
N TYR A 59 17.83 7.07 -5.42
CA TYR A 59 17.85 7.87 -4.18
C TYR A 59 17.05 9.18 -4.39
N PRO A 60 16.64 9.88 -3.32
CA PRO A 60 16.05 11.22 -3.44
C PRO A 60 16.97 12.20 -4.20
N PRO A 61 16.42 13.13 -5.01
CA PRO A 61 15.00 13.32 -5.32
C PRO A 61 14.47 12.26 -6.30
N PHE A 62 13.41 11.55 -5.90
CA PHE A 62 12.91 10.38 -6.64
C PHE A 62 12.33 10.71 -8.02
N ARG A 63 11.83 11.94 -8.22
CA ARG A 63 11.34 12.38 -9.53
C ARG A 63 12.43 12.34 -10.59
N ASP A 64 13.65 12.78 -10.23
CA ASP A 64 14.77 12.85 -11.15
C ASP A 64 15.46 11.49 -11.27
N SER A 65 15.72 10.81 -10.15
CA SER A 65 16.42 9.53 -10.16
C SER A 65 15.62 8.43 -10.86
N LEU A 66 14.29 8.38 -10.71
CA LEU A 66 13.46 7.43 -11.45
C LEU A 66 13.35 7.79 -12.94
N ALA A 67 13.22 9.08 -13.29
CA ALA A 67 13.18 9.52 -14.69
C ALA A 67 14.52 9.29 -15.44
N ASN A 68 15.65 9.25 -14.73
CA ASN A 68 16.94 8.91 -15.36
C ASN A 68 17.10 7.41 -15.62
N ILE A 69 16.28 6.56 -14.99
CA ILE A 69 16.34 5.10 -15.10
C ILE A 69 15.26 4.56 -16.07
N PHE A 70 14.22 5.34 -16.38
CA PHE A 70 13.09 4.99 -17.26
C PHE A 70 12.76 6.09 -18.26
#